data_AF-A0A2X3INT4-F1
#
_entry.id   AF-A0A2X3INT4-F1
#
_cell.length_a   1.000
_cell.length_b   1.000
_cell.length_c   1.000
_cell.angle_alpha   90.00
_cell.angle_beta   90.00
_cell.angle_gamma   90.00
#
_symmetry.space_group_name_H-M   'P 1'
#
loop_
_entity.id
_entity.type
_entity.pdbx_description
1 polymer ?
#
loop_
_entity_poly.entity_id
_entity_poly.type
_entity_poly.pdbx_seq_one_letter_code
_entity_poly.pdbx_strand_id
1 'polypeptide(L)'
;MGFKAIGGNVYNGTLGIMSLMAPFFIGMALAEERKVDPLAAGLLSVAAFMTVTPYSVGEAYAVGANWLGGQNIISGMIIGLVVAELFTFVVRRNWVITLP
;
A
#
# COMPACT_ATOMS: atom_id res chain seq x y z
N MET A 1 -29.15 11.99 14.93
CA MET A 1 -27.67 11.88 14.95
C MET A 1 -27.12 10.61 14.27
N GLY A 2 -27.87 9.51 14.11
CA GLY A 2 -27.32 8.24 13.58
C GLY A 2 -26.84 8.26 12.11
N PHE A 3 -27.61 8.81 11.17
CA PHE A 3 -27.27 8.76 9.74
C PHE A 3 -25.98 9.51 9.37
N LYS A 4 -25.73 10.67 10.01
CA LYS A 4 -24.50 11.45 9.76
C LYS A 4 -23.24 10.70 10.23
N ALA A 5 -23.33 9.95 11.32
CA ALA A 5 -22.22 9.14 11.83
C ALA A 5 -21.92 7.96 10.90
N ILE A 6 -22.95 7.29 10.37
CA ILE A 6 -22.79 6.20 9.39
C ILE A 6 -22.08 6.73 8.12
N GLY A 7 -22.51 7.89 7.60
CA GLY A 7 -21.86 8.51 6.44
C GLY A 7 -20.36 8.79 6.66
N GLY A 8 -19.99 9.26 7.86
CA GLY A 8 -18.59 9.45 8.23
C GLY A 8 -17.77 8.16 8.25
N ASN A 9 -18.35 7.07 8.78
CA ASN A 9 -17.68 5.77 8.79
C ASN A 9 -17.48 5.19 7.38
N VAL A 10 -18.49 5.34 6.50
CA VAL A 10 -18.38 4.91 5.10
C VAL A 10 -17.29 5.70 4.37
N TYR A 11 -17.22 7.01 4.58
CA TYR A 11 -16.16 7.85 4.03
C TYR A 11 -14.77 7.39 4.51
N ASN A 12 -14.60 7.20 5.82
CA ASN A 12 -13.31 6.79 6.40
C ASN A 12 -12.89 5.39 5.92
N GLY A 13 -13.83 4.46 5.79
CA GLY A 13 -13.57 3.09 5.31
C GLY A 13 -13.32 2.98 3.80
N THR A 14 -13.53 4.05 3.03
CA THR A 14 -13.31 4.06 1.57
C THR A 14 -12.25 5.10 1.22
N LEU A 15 -12.63 6.38 1.24
CA LEU A 15 -11.76 7.49 0.85
C LEU A 15 -10.64 7.76 1.86
N GLY A 16 -10.85 7.39 3.12
CA GLY A 16 -9.87 7.52 4.20
C GLY A 16 -8.70 6.53 4.13
N ILE A 17 -8.77 5.50 3.27
CA ILE A 17 -7.71 4.49 3.11
C ILE A 17 -7.22 4.34 1.65
N MET A 18 -7.62 5.24 0.75
CA MET A 18 -7.26 5.13 -0.67
C MET A 18 -5.75 5.05 -0.93
N SER A 19 -4.94 5.79 -0.19
CA SER A 19 -3.48 5.79 -0.36
C SER A 19 -2.82 4.51 0.14
N LEU A 20 -3.49 3.78 1.04
CA LEU A 20 -3.07 2.43 1.46
C LEU A 20 -3.44 1.38 0.42
N MET A 21 -4.60 1.52 -0.22
CA MET A 21 -5.10 0.60 -1.25
C MET A 21 -4.35 0.75 -2.58
N ALA A 22 -3.97 1.98 -2.96
CA ALA A 22 -3.25 2.26 -4.19
C ALA A 22 -1.96 1.43 -4.40
N PRO A 23 -1.00 1.39 -3.45
CA PRO A 23 0.23 0.61 -3.61
C PRO A 23 -0.05 -0.89 -3.75
N PHE A 24 -1.07 -1.41 -3.05
CA PHE A 24 -1.46 -2.82 -3.15
C PHE A 24 -1.89 -3.18 -4.56
N PHE A 25 -2.89 -2.48 -5.11
CA PHE A 25 -3.44 -2.80 -6.42
C PHE A 25 -2.46 -2.53 -7.55
N ILE A 26 -1.66 -1.47 -7.46
CA ILE A 26 -0.66 -1.14 -8.47
C ILE A 26 0.48 -2.14 -8.44
N GLY A 27 0.98 -2.48 -7.24
CA GLY A 27 2.03 -3.48 -7.09
C GLY A 27 1.58 -4.86 -7.59
N MET A 28 0.34 -5.24 -7.25
CA MET A 28 -0.28 -6.49 -7.70
C MET A 28 -0.44 -6.53 -9.22
N ALA A 29 -1.03 -5.49 -9.83
CA ALA A 29 -1.27 -5.43 -11.27
C ALA A 29 0.04 -5.46 -12.08
N LEU A 30 1.06 -4.72 -11.64
CA LEU A 30 2.36 -4.72 -12.31
C LEU A 30 3.05 -6.08 -12.17
N ALA A 31 3.03 -6.70 -11.00
CA ALA A 31 3.61 -8.02 -10.80
C ALA A 31 2.91 -9.12 -11.63
N GLU A 32 1.58 -9.03 -11.76
CA GLU A 32 0.78 -9.90 -12.63
C GLU A 32 1.21 -9.76 -14.10
N GLU A 33 1.33 -8.52 -14.60
CA GLU A 33 1.84 -8.24 -15.94
C GLU A 33 3.25 -8.81 -16.15
N ARG A 34 4.10 -8.73 -15.12
CA ARG A 34 5.48 -9.24 -15.15
C ARG A 34 5.60 -10.75 -14.92
N LYS A 35 4.48 -11.46 -14.71
CA LYS A 35 4.38 -12.90 -14.47
C LYS A 35 5.18 -13.37 -13.24
N VAL A 36 5.16 -12.57 -12.18
CA VAL A 36 5.68 -12.92 -10.85
C VAL A 36 4.54 -12.94 -9.84
N ASP A 37 4.77 -13.36 -8.59
CA ASP A 37 3.73 -13.46 -7.56
C ASP A 37 3.06 -12.09 -7.29
N PRO A 38 1.78 -11.91 -7.69
CA PRO A 38 1.11 -10.63 -7.59
C PRO A 38 0.66 -10.30 -6.16
N LEU A 39 0.33 -11.32 -5.37
CA LEU A 39 -0.08 -11.13 -3.97
C LEU A 39 1.11 -10.72 -3.11
N ALA A 40 2.26 -11.37 -3.29
CA ALA A 40 3.49 -11.02 -2.61
C ALA A 40 3.92 -9.58 -2.90
N ALA A 41 3.92 -9.18 -4.18
CA ALA A 41 4.26 -7.81 -4.58
C ALA A 41 3.29 -6.77 -4.02
N GLY A 42 1.98 -7.04 -4.05
CA GLY A 42 0.96 -6.15 -3.49
C GLY A 42 1.11 -5.96 -1.97
N LEU A 43 1.27 -7.06 -1.23
CA LEU A 43 1.50 -7.02 0.22
C LEU A 43 2.80 -6.29 0.59
N LEU A 44 3.88 -6.55 -0.16
CA LEU A 44 5.16 -5.86 0.03
C LEU A 44 5.03 -4.35 -0.24
N SER A 45 4.22 -3.96 -1.22
CA SER A 45 3.97 -2.54 -1.54
C SER A 45 3.25 -1.82 -0.41
N VAL A 46 2.29 -2.48 0.25
CA VAL A 46 1.64 -1.95 1.46
C VAL A 46 2.64 -1.83 2.61
N ALA A 47 3.47 -2.85 2.83
CA ALA A 47 4.48 -2.83 3.88
C ALA A 47 5.51 -1.70 3.67
N ALA A 48 5.93 -1.48 2.42
CA ALA A 48 6.82 -0.37 2.06
C ALA A 48 6.16 0.99 2.29
N PHE A 49 4.89 1.15 1.90
CA PHE A 49 4.12 2.37 2.17
C PHE A 49 4.03 2.67 3.66
N MET A 50 3.73 1.66 4.48
CA MET A 50 3.67 1.82 5.93
C MET A 50 5.05 2.15 6.52
N THR A 51 6.13 1.59 5.98
CA THR A 51 7.51 1.87 6.44
C THR A 51 7.90 3.34 6.27
N VAL A 52 7.44 3.99 5.19
CA VAL A 52 7.72 5.42 4.95
C VAL A 52 6.67 6.34 5.56
N THR A 53 5.57 5.79 6.09
CA THR A 53 4.51 6.56 6.73
C THR A 53 4.95 6.92 8.16
N PRO A 54 4.91 8.21 8.56
CA PRO A 54 5.28 8.60 9.91
C PRO A 54 4.23 8.17 10.94
N TYR A 55 4.71 7.58 12.02
CA TYR A 55 3.91 7.16 13.18
C TYR A 55 3.94 8.22 14.28
N SER A 56 3.49 9.44 13.95
CA SER A 56 3.40 10.53 14.92
C SER A 56 2.16 11.36 14.66
N VAL A 57 1.26 11.35 15.63
CA VAL A 57 0.11 12.24 15.70
C VAL A 57 0.17 12.96 17.05
N GLY A 58 0.82 14.13 17.07
CA GLY A 58 1.17 14.79 18.33
C GLY A 58 2.16 13.93 19.14
N GLU A 59 1.79 13.58 20.37
CA GLU A 59 2.58 12.69 21.24
C GLU A 59 2.21 11.20 21.10
N ALA A 60 1.19 10.86 20.31
CA ALA A 60 0.75 9.48 20.14
C ALA A 60 1.50 8.77 19.01
N TYR A 61 1.92 7.53 19.28
CA TYR A 61 2.44 6.61 18.25
C TYR A 61 1.27 6.05 17.43
N ALA A 62 0.86 6.80 16.41
CA ALA A 62 -0.28 6.48 15.55
C ALA A 62 -0.03 6.98 14.13
N VAL A 63 -0.77 6.42 13.17
CA VAL A 63 -0.78 6.89 11.79
C VAL A 63 -1.89 7.92 11.61
N GLY A 64 -1.53 9.10 11.12
CA GLY A 64 -2.49 10.15 10.82
C GLY A 64 -3.44 9.75 9.68
N ALA A 65 -4.74 10.02 9.81
CA ALA A 65 -5.73 9.70 8.77
C ALA A 65 -5.45 10.41 7.43
N ASN A 66 -4.76 11.55 7.46
CA ASN A 66 -4.29 12.26 6.27
C ASN A 66 -3.27 11.46 5.43
N TRP A 67 -2.50 10.58 6.06
CA TRP A 67 -1.55 9.71 5.34
C TRP A 67 -2.25 8.61 4.55
N LEU A 68 -3.30 8.03 5.12
CA LEU A 68 -4.03 6.91 4.51
C LEU A 68 -5.07 7.39 3.49
N GLY A 69 -5.61 8.60 3.66
CA GLY A 69 -6.60 9.19 2.76
C GLY A 69 -6.00 9.71 1.45
N GLY A 70 -6.85 10.20 0.54
CA GLY A 70 -6.46 10.56 -0.84
C GLY A 70 -5.36 11.62 -1.02
N GLN A 71 -4.94 12.33 0.03
CA GLN A 71 -3.85 13.31 -0.03
C GLN A 71 -2.52 12.70 -0.48
N ASN A 72 -2.28 11.42 -0.16
CA ASN A 72 -1.02 10.72 -0.44
C ASN A 72 -1.16 9.64 -1.52
N ILE A 73 -2.21 9.71 -2.36
CA ILE A 73 -2.51 8.64 -3.31
C ILE A 73 -1.38 8.48 -4.32
N ILE A 74 -0.83 9.59 -4.81
CA ILE A 74 0.30 9.60 -5.75
C ILE A 74 1.53 8.93 -5.14
N SER A 75 1.82 9.19 -3.86
CA SER A 75 2.91 8.53 -3.14
C SER A 75 2.70 7.01 -3.11
N GLY A 76 1.47 6.57 -2.79
CA GLY A 76 1.08 5.16 -2.85
C GLY A 76 1.29 4.54 -4.25
N MET A 77 0.93 5.26 -5.31
CA MET A 77 1.13 4.79 -6.69
C MET A 77 2.62 4.60 -7.02
N ILE A 78 3.45 5.59 -6.69
CA ILE A 78 4.90 5.53 -6.94
C ILE A 78 5.51 4.35 -6.17
N ILE A 79 5.14 4.18 -4.90
CA ILE A 79 5.64 3.08 -4.07
C ILE A 79 5.23 1.73 -4.65
N GLY A 80 3.97 1.56 -5.06
CA GLY A 80 3.50 0.33 -5.70
C GLY A 80 4.29 -0.04 -6.95
N LEU A 81 4.55 0.93 -7.83
CA LEU A 81 5.34 0.73 -9.05
C LEU A 81 6.79 0.34 -8.73
N VAL A 82 7.45 1.08 -7.83
CA VAL A 82 8.85 0.85 -7.47
C VAL A 82 9.03 -0.52 -6.81
N VAL A 83 8.14 -0.87 -5.87
CA VAL A 83 8.21 -2.13 -5.14
C VAL A 83 7.97 -3.31 -6.07
N ALA A 84 6.98 -3.25 -6.97
CA ALA A 84 6.72 -4.34 -7.90
C ALA A 84 7.84 -4.52 -8.95
N GLU A 85 8.44 -3.43 -9.45
CA GLU A 85 9.58 -3.53 -10.36
C GLU A 85 10.81 -4.12 -9.64
N LEU A 86 11.07 -3.70 -8.39
CA LEU A 86 12.16 -4.26 -7.59
C LEU A 86 11.94 -5.73 -7.24
N PHE A 87 10.71 -6.10 -6.84
CA PHE A 87 10.33 -7.48 -6.59
C PHE A 87 10.52 -8.35 -7.84
N THR A 88 10.03 -7.87 -8.98
CA THR A 88 10.23 -8.54 -10.28
C THR A 88 11.71 -8.72 -10.59
N PHE A 89 12.53 -7.70 -10.36
CA PHE A 89 13.98 -7.76 -10.59
C PHE A 89 14.66 -8.84 -9.74
N VAL A 90 14.36 -8.89 -8.44
CA VAL A 90 14.91 -9.89 -7.49
C VAL A 90 14.52 -11.30 -7.92
N VAL A 91 13.24 -11.53 -8.23
CA VAL A 91 12.73 -12.85 -8.64
C VAL A 91 13.36 -13.30 -9.96
N ARG A 92 13.43 -12.42 -10.97
CA ARG A 92 14.03 -12.75 -12.28
C ARG A 92 15.53 -13.03 -12.21
N ARG A 93 16.23 -12.47 -11.23
CA ARG A 93 17.66 -12.74 -10.98
C ARG A 93 17.91 -14.01 -10.16
N ASN A 94 16.87 -14.76 -9.80
CA ASN A 94 16.95 -15.92 -8.90
C ASN A 94 17.60 -15.59 -7.55
N TRP A 95 17.41 -14.37 -7.04
CA TRP A 95 17.81 -13.99 -5.68
C TRP A 95 16.75 -14.40 -4.66
N VAL A 96 16.26 -15.63 -4.80
CA VAL A 96 15.19 -16.20 -3.98
C VAL A 96 15.71 -17.45 -3.29
N ILE A 97 15.24 -17.70 -2.07
CA ILE A 97 15.60 -18.90 -1.32
C ILE A 97 14.78 -20.06 -1.90
N THR A 98 15.45 -21.04 -2.48
CA THR A 98 14.83 -22.29 -2.93
C THR A 98 14.73 -23.26 -1.76
N LEU A 99 13.51 -23.69 -1.45
CA LEU A 99 13.29 -24.77 -0.49
C LEU A 99 13.55 -26.13 -1.16
N PRO A 100 14.18 -27.09 -0.47
CA PRO A 100 14.37 -28.46 -0.96
C PRO A 100 13.06 -29.25 -1.00
#